data_AF-A0A6G3C1X2-F1
#
_entry.id   AF-A0A6G3C1X2-F1
#
_cell.length_a   1.000
_cell.length_b   1.000
_cell.length_c   1.000
_cell.angle_alpha   90.00
_cell.angle_beta   90.00
_cell.angle_gamma   90.00
#
_symmetry.space_group_name_H-M   'P 1'
#
loop_
_entity.id
_entity.type
_entity.pdbx_description
1 polymer ?
#
loop_
_entity_poly.entity_id
_entity_poly.type
_entity_poly.pdbx_seq_one_letter_code
_entity_poly.pdbx_strand_id
1 'polypeptide(L)'
;MTDATLTHTQTYTYADLPGLMGLMTGDEKHGPAATSTLDVLWVLYDRVLRVSPDSREDPGRDRFLLSKGHGPMAYYAVLAAKGFLPVEWLPGFGSYDSPLGHHPDRTLVPGAEIGSGSLGHGLPIAVGTALGLRSQGLDEPRVWALIGDAELDEGSNHEAIAFAGPAGLDRLHTVVVDNASAAYARPGGIAARFEAAGWSALTVDGRDHEALCAAFTAPHPGRPHVVVARVEPKSA
;
A
#
# COMPACT_ATOMS: atom_id res chain seq x y z
N MET A 1 -28.54 10.30 34.75
CA MET A 1 -28.45 9.07 33.94
C MET A 1 -28.36 9.52 32.50
N THR A 2 -27.14 9.81 32.04
CA THR A 2 -26.88 10.20 30.66
C THR A 2 -26.53 8.95 29.89
N ASP A 3 -27.33 8.72 28.87
CA ASP A 3 -27.33 7.62 27.94
C ASP A 3 -25.92 7.41 27.35
N ALA A 4 -25.33 6.26 27.63
CA ALA A 4 -24.09 5.85 27.01
C ALA A 4 -24.44 5.37 25.60
N THR A 5 -24.27 6.23 24.60
CA THR A 5 -24.34 5.85 23.20
C THR A 5 -23.32 4.74 22.97
N LEU A 6 -23.82 3.50 22.90
CA LEU A 6 -23.08 2.35 22.43
C LEU A 6 -22.67 2.67 20.99
N THR A 7 -21.43 3.14 20.79
CA THR A 7 -20.81 3.17 19.47
C THR A 7 -20.71 1.73 19.01
N HIS A 8 -21.69 1.30 18.20
CA HIS A 8 -21.59 0.08 17.44
C HIS A 8 -20.36 0.23 16.53
N THR A 9 -19.25 -0.43 16.88
CA THR A 9 -18.14 -0.57 15.96
C THR A 9 -18.62 -1.46 14.83
N GLN A 10 -19.06 -0.83 13.74
CA GLN A 10 -19.49 -1.56 12.55
C GLN A 10 -18.25 -2.25 11.97
N THR A 11 -18.27 -3.58 11.97
CA THR A 11 -17.21 -4.37 11.33
C THR A 11 -17.51 -4.47 9.85
N TYR A 12 -16.62 -3.91 9.03
CA TYR A 12 -16.70 -4.03 7.58
C TYR A 12 -15.95 -5.26 7.08
N THR A 13 -16.44 -5.83 5.98
CA THR A 13 -15.82 -6.92 5.23
C THR A 13 -15.39 -6.42 3.85
N TYR A 14 -14.64 -7.24 3.11
CA TYR A 14 -14.26 -6.92 1.73
C TYR A 14 -15.48 -6.59 0.85
N ALA A 15 -16.61 -7.28 1.06
CA ALA A 15 -17.84 -7.08 0.27
C ALA A 15 -18.45 -5.68 0.44
N ASP A 16 -18.12 -4.95 1.50
CA ASP A 16 -18.61 -3.60 1.76
C ASP A 16 -17.78 -2.52 1.06
N LEU A 17 -16.54 -2.84 0.65
CA LEU A 17 -15.61 -1.85 0.09
C LEU A 17 -16.12 -1.19 -1.20
N PRO A 18 -16.78 -1.88 -2.15
CA PRO A 18 -17.37 -1.20 -3.31
C PRO A 18 -18.40 -0.14 -2.91
N GLY A 19 -19.18 -0.39 -1.86
CA GLY A 19 -20.15 0.58 -1.33
C GLY A 19 -19.45 1.80 -0.72
N LEU A 20 -18.41 1.57 0.09
CA LEU A 20 -17.60 2.66 0.66
C LEU A 20 -16.88 3.48 -0.43
N MET A 21 -16.35 2.82 -1.46
CA MET A 21 -15.76 3.50 -2.61
C MET A 21 -16.78 4.35 -3.36
N GLY A 22 -18.01 3.84 -3.52
CA GLY A 22 -19.10 4.55 -4.19
C GLY A 22 -19.58 5.81 -3.46
N LEU A 23 -19.22 6.02 -2.20
CA LEU A 23 -19.48 7.27 -1.49
C LEU A 23 -18.60 8.42 -1.97
N MET A 24 -17.44 8.13 -2.55
CA MET A 24 -16.52 9.12 -3.10
C MET A 24 -16.86 9.33 -4.59
N THR A 25 -17.33 10.52 -4.95
CA THR A 25 -17.71 10.87 -6.34
C THR A 25 -16.75 11.91 -6.94
N GLY A 26 -16.69 12.04 -8.26
CA GLY A 26 -15.97 13.14 -8.93
C GLY A 26 -14.51 12.85 -9.30
N ASP A 27 -14.08 11.58 -9.22
CA ASP A 27 -12.77 11.13 -9.71
C ASP A 27 -12.83 9.82 -10.49
N GLU A 28 -13.91 9.67 -11.28
CA GLU A 28 -14.21 8.46 -12.06
C GLU A 28 -13.06 8.10 -13.01
N LYS A 29 -12.28 9.10 -13.46
CA LYS A 29 -11.06 8.91 -14.27
C LYS A 29 -9.99 8.04 -13.62
N HIS A 30 -9.96 7.94 -12.29
CA HIS A 30 -9.03 7.08 -11.55
C HIS A 30 -9.68 5.80 -11.01
N GLY A 31 -10.94 5.52 -11.36
CA GLY A 31 -11.65 4.29 -10.99
C GLY A 31 -10.83 3.02 -11.24
N PRO A 32 -10.24 2.81 -12.44
CA PRO A 32 -9.41 1.63 -12.72
C PRO A 32 -8.17 1.50 -11.84
N ALA A 33 -7.58 2.63 -11.42
CA ALA A 33 -6.41 2.63 -10.55
C ALA A 33 -6.76 2.35 -9.09
N ALA A 34 -7.98 2.70 -8.67
CA ALA A 34 -8.50 2.35 -7.36
C ALA A 34 -8.87 0.86 -7.31
N THR A 35 -9.59 0.35 -8.31
CA THR A 35 -10.02 -1.06 -8.34
C THR A 35 -8.85 -2.03 -8.47
N SER A 36 -7.82 -1.69 -9.24
CA SER A 36 -6.63 -2.55 -9.43
C SER A 36 -5.86 -2.86 -8.14
N THR A 37 -6.06 -2.07 -7.09
CA THR A 37 -5.26 -2.13 -5.86
C THR A 37 -6.08 -2.57 -4.65
N LEU A 38 -7.40 -2.71 -4.79
CA LEU A 38 -8.33 -2.94 -3.70
C LEU A 38 -8.04 -4.23 -2.92
N ASP A 39 -7.91 -5.35 -3.63
CA ASP A 39 -7.64 -6.68 -3.05
C ASP A 39 -6.31 -6.71 -2.29
N VAL A 40 -5.26 -6.14 -2.88
CA VAL A 40 -3.93 -6.03 -2.25
C VAL A 40 -4.03 -5.24 -0.95
N LEU A 41 -4.66 -4.06 -0.97
CA LEU A 41 -4.83 -3.23 0.22
C LEU A 41 -5.63 -3.95 1.30
N TRP A 42 -6.74 -4.59 0.91
CA TRP A 42 -7.56 -5.33 1.86
C TRP A 42 -6.77 -6.44 2.54
N VAL A 43 -6.12 -7.33 1.78
CA VAL A 43 -5.34 -8.44 2.34
C VAL A 43 -4.23 -7.93 3.26
N LEU A 44 -3.53 -6.86 2.85
CA LEU A 44 -2.50 -6.25 3.70
C LEU A 44 -3.07 -5.79 5.04
N TYR A 45 -4.13 -4.99 5.04
CA TYR A 45 -4.70 -4.41 6.26
C TYR A 45 -5.49 -5.41 7.11
N ASP A 46 -6.09 -6.43 6.49
CA ASP A 46 -6.94 -7.41 7.16
C ASP A 46 -6.15 -8.56 7.79
N ARG A 47 -5.06 -8.99 7.14
CA ARG A 47 -4.39 -10.26 7.47
C ARG A 47 -2.90 -10.14 7.73
N VAL A 48 -2.23 -9.10 7.23
CA VAL A 48 -0.76 -9.05 7.21
C VAL A 48 -0.20 -7.99 8.14
N LEU A 49 -0.61 -6.74 7.99
CA LEU A 49 -0.01 -5.60 8.68
C LEU A 49 -0.36 -5.61 10.16
N ARG A 50 0.65 -5.36 11.00
CA ARG A 50 0.47 -5.10 12.43
C ARG A 50 0.18 -3.62 12.65
N VAL A 51 -1.02 -3.18 12.26
CA VAL A 51 -1.48 -1.80 12.39
C VAL A 51 -2.94 -1.77 12.82
N SER A 52 -3.29 -0.75 13.61
CA SER A 52 -4.66 -0.45 14.02
C SER A 52 -4.74 1.04 14.39
N PRO A 53 -5.95 1.62 14.49
CA PRO A 53 -6.11 2.97 15.00
C PRO A 53 -5.46 3.18 16.38
N ASP A 54 -5.57 2.17 17.25
CA ASP A 54 -5.06 2.21 18.62
C ASP A 54 -3.54 2.07 18.70
N SER A 55 -2.92 1.42 17.72
CA SER A 55 -1.47 1.21 17.68
C SER A 55 -0.71 2.29 16.90
N ARG A 56 -1.34 3.42 16.53
CA ARG A 56 -0.71 4.48 15.71
C ARG A 56 0.63 4.97 16.25
N GLU A 57 0.74 5.15 17.56
CA GLU A 57 1.95 5.66 18.22
C GLU A 57 2.88 4.53 18.69
N ASP A 58 2.52 3.26 18.46
CA ASP A 58 3.35 2.13 18.81
C ASP A 58 4.60 2.09 17.90
N PRO A 59 5.83 2.24 18.43
CA PRO A 59 7.04 2.11 17.62
C PRO A 59 7.15 0.72 16.95
N GLY A 60 6.57 -0.32 17.56
CA GLY A 60 6.58 -1.71 17.10
C GLY A 60 5.64 -2.03 15.93
N ARG A 61 4.74 -1.12 15.53
CA ARG A 61 3.79 -1.34 14.42
C ARG A 61 4.50 -1.45 13.08
N ASP A 62 3.85 -2.06 12.10
CA ASP A 62 4.35 -2.02 10.72
C ASP A 62 4.14 -0.63 10.10
N ARG A 63 4.95 -0.25 9.10
CA ARG A 63 4.79 0.98 8.31
C ARG A 63 4.28 0.63 6.92
N PHE A 64 3.22 1.30 6.45
CA PHE A 64 2.67 1.10 5.12
C PHE A 64 2.69 2.39 4.31
N LEU A 65 3.43 2.39 3.20
CA LEU A 65 3.61 3.52 2.32
C LEU A 65 2.88 3.24 1.00
N LEU A 66 1.79 3.95 0.75
CA LEU A 66 1.15 3.96 -0.56
C LEU A 66 1.93 4.88 -1.51
N SER A 67 2.80 4.33 -2.34
CA SER A 67 3.56 5.12 -3.34
C SER A 67 2.67 5.53 -4.51
N LYS A 68 1.82 4.60 -5.00
CA LYS A 68 0.85 4.88 -6.08
C LYS A 68 -0.34 5.68 -5.55
N GLY A 69 -0.08 6.89 -5.07
CA GLY A 69 -1.05 7.77 -4.45
C GLY A 69 -2.19 8.23 -5.37
N HIS A 70 -2.09 8.02 -6.68
CA HIS A 70 -3.17 8.36 -7.62
C HIS A 70 -4.36 7.41 -7.46
N GLY A 71 -5.58 7.97 -7.43
CA GLY A 71 -6.82 7.21 -7.22
C GLY A 71 -6.91 6.53 -5.84
N PRO A 72 -6.75 7.27 -4.72
CA PRO A 72 -6.63 6.70 -3.38
C PRO A 72 -7.96 6.20 -2.79
N MET A 73 -9.05 6.17 -3.56
CA MET A 73 -10.38 5.78 -3.09
C MET A 73 -10.38 4.39 -2.43
N ALA A 74 -9.71 3.40 -3.04
CA ALA A 74 -9.58 2.08 -2.44
C ALA A 74 -8.84 2.13 -1.09
N TYR A 75 -7.81 2.97 -0.99
CA TYR A 75 -7.07 3.14 0.24
C TYR A 75 -7.90 3.81 1.34
N TYR A 76 -8.62 4.89 1.02
CA TYR A 76 -9.51 5.55 1.97
C TYR A 76 -10.68 4.65 2.40
N ALA A 77 -11.24 3.85 1.49
CA ALA A 77 -12.26 2.87 1.83
C ALA A 77 -11.72 1.80 2.80
N VAL A 78 -10.50 1.29 2.58
CA VAL A 78 -9.87 0.34 3.51
C VAL A 78 -9.55 1.00 4.86
N LEU A 79 -9.03 2.22 4.87
CA LEU A 79 -8.78 2.95 6.13
C LEU A 79 -10.09 3.19 6.90
N ALA A 80 -11.18 3.55 6.22
CA ALA A 80 -12.49 3.71 6.83
C ALA A 80 -13.02 2.37 7.40
N ALA A 81 -12.94 1.30 6.61
CA ALA A 81 -13.35 -0.04 6.99
C ALA A 81 -12.58 -0.58 8.21
N LYS A 82 -11.31 -0.16 8.35
CA LYS A 82 -10.43 -0.52 9.48
C LYS A 82 -10.46 0.49 10.63
N GLY A 83 -11.34 1.49 10.56
CA GLY A 83 -11.56 2.46 11.64
C GLY A 83 -10.48 3.53 11.79
N PHE A 84 -9.57 3.68 10.82
CA PHE A 84 -8.57 4.76 10.86
C PHE A 84 -9.19 6.14 10.62
N LEU A 85 -10.28 6.19 9.85
CA LEU A 85 -11.01 7.43 9.56
C LEU A 85 -12.53 7.16 9.55
N PRO A 86 -13.35 8.17 9.86
CA PRO A 86 -14.80 8.03 9.85
C PRO A 86 -15.34 7.91 8.41
N VAL A 87 -16.31 7.02 8.21
CA VAL A 87 -16.96 6.77 6.90
C VAL A 87 -17.65 8.03 6.37
N GLU A 88 -18.11 8.90 7.27
CA GLU A 88 -18.75 10.18 6.96
C GLU A 88 -17.82 11.17 6.26
N TRP A 89 -16.50 10.95 6.27
CA TRP A 89 -15.56 11.76 5.50
C TRP A 89 -15.54 11.38 4.01
N LEU A 90 -15.91 10.16 3.64
CA LEU A 90 -15.81 9.65 2.27
C LEU A 90 -16.62 10.52 1.26
N PRO A 91 -17.86 10.96 1.54
CA PRO A 91 -18.58 11.86 0.63
C PRO A 91 -17.90 13.21 0.38
N GLY A 92 -17.02 13.66 1.29
CA GLY A 92 -16.29 14.91 1.15
C GLY A 92 -15.05 14.82 0.25
N PHE A 93 -14.67 13.63 -0.25
CA PHE A 93 -13.47 13.43 -1.06
C PHE A 93 -13.32 14.45 -2.20
N GLY A 94 -12.12 15.03 -2.32
CA GLY A 94 -11.78 16.02 -3.35
C GLY A 94 -12.35 17.43 -3.12
N SER A 95 -13.21 17.64 -2.11
CA SER A 95 -13.70 18.98 -1.77
C SER A 95 -12.63 19.82 -1.05
N TYR A 96 -12.76 21.15 -1.10
CA TYR A 96 -11.74 22.11 -0.65
C TYR A 96 -11.25 21.90 0.79
N ASP A 97 -12.16 21.67 1.74
CA ASP A 97 -11.84 21.48 3.16
C ASP A 97 -11.69 20.00 3.55
N SER A 98 -11.75 19.09 2.58
CA SER A 98 -11.66 17.66 2.88
C SER A 98 -10.23 17.25 3.20
N PRO A 99 -10.02 16.43 4.25
CA PRO A 99 -8.73 15.78 4.46
C PRO A 99 -8.44 14.72 3.38
N LEU A 100 -9.47 14.25 2.66
CA LEU A 100 -9.36 13.20 1.65
C LEU A 100 -9.21 13.82 0.26
N GLY A 101 -7.96 14.14 -0.10
CA GLY A 101 -7.62 14.64 -1.44
C GLY A 101 -7.39 13.53 -2.47
N HIS A 102 -7.21 13.92 -3.74
CA HIS A 102 -6.86 13.00 -4.85
C HIS A 102 -5.49 12.31 -4.70
N HIS A 103 -4.70 12.75 -3.72
CA HIS A 103 -3.50 12.07 -3.25
C HIS A 103 -3.49 12.10 -1.71
N PRO A 104 -3.09 11.01 -1.05
CA PRO A 104 -2.99 10.97 0.41
C PRO A 104 -2.01 12.00 0.95
N ASP A 105 -2.42 12.69 2.02
CA ASP A 105 -1.59 13.60 2.80
C ASP A 105 -1.40 13.02 4.21
N ARG A 106 -0.17 12.68 4.59
CA ARG A 106 0.15 12.12 5.93
C ARG A 106 -0.20 13.03 7.10
N THR A 107 -0.36 14.33 6.86
CA THR A 107 -0.68 15.31 7.91
C THR A 107 -2.18 15.40 8.15
N LEU A 108 -3.00 15.04 7.16
CA LEU A 108 -4.46 15.14 7.21
C LEU A 108 -5.14 13.78 7.35
N VAL A 109 -4.60 12.72 6.73
CA VAL A 109 -5.20 11.39 6.67
C VAL A 109 -4.62 10.48 7.74
N PRO A 110 -5.38 10.09 8.78
CA PRO A 110 -4.91 9.11 9.74
C PRO A 110 -4.63 7.76 9.08
N GLY A 111 -3.49 7.14 9.41
CA GLY A 111 -3.05 5.88 8.82
C GLY A 111 -2.18 6.03 7.57
N ALA A 112 -2.08 7.23 6.97
CA ALA A 112 -1.16 7.51 5.88
C ALA A 112 0.25 7.85 6.42
N GLU A 113 1.25 7.02 6.08
CA GLU A 113 2.65 7.26 6.50
C GLU A 113 3.32 8.40 5.73
N ILE A 114 2.95 8.59 4.48
CA ILE A 114 3.58 9.55 3.56
C ILE A 114 2.53 10.40 2.84
N GLY A 115 2.91 11.64 2.52
CA GLY A 115 2.27 12.36 1.44
C GLY A 115 2.74 11.75 0.12
N SER A 116 1.83 11.29 -0.72
CA SER A 116 2.16 10.60 -1.98
C SER A 116 1.59 11.34 -3.20
N GLY A 117 1.85 10.82 -4.40
CA GLY A 117 1.32 11.35 -5.66
C GLY A 117 2.37 11.61 -6.73
N SER A 118 3.60 11.94 -6.33
CA SER A 118 4.75 11.90 -7.24
C SER A 118 5.30 10.47 -7.30
N LEU A 119 5.17 9.86 -8.47
CA LEU A 119 5.60 8.49 -8.73
C LEU A 119 7.07 8.28 -8.36
N GLY A 120 7.42 7.09 -7.90
CA GLY A 120 8.81 6.71 -7.63
C GLY A 120 9.38 7.16 -6.27
N HIS A 121 8.65 7.91 -5.45
CA HIS A 121 9.15 8.35 -4.15
C HIS A 121 8.93 7.36 -3.01
N GLY A 122 7.85 6.57 -3.02
CA GLY A 122 7.46 5.77 -1.87
C GLY A 122 8.45 4.65 -1.52
N LEU A 123 9.02 3.96 -2.52
CA LEU A 123 10.01 2.89 -2.27
C LEU A 123 11.35 3.45 -1.72
N PRO A 124 11.95 4.52 -2.27
CA PRO A 124 13.09 5.18 -1.62
C PRO A 124 12.81 5.63 -0.19
N ILE A 125 11.62 6.19 0.09
CA ILE A 125 11.25 6.56 1.47
C ILE A 125 11.13 5.32 2.35
N ALA A 126 10.60 4.20 1.84
CA ALA A 126 10.53 2.93 2.55
C ALA A 126 11.93 2.37 2.89
N VAL A 127 12.89 2.48 1.96
CA VAL A 127 14.31 2.16 2.22
C VAL A 127 14.86 2.99 3.38
N GLY A 128 14.68 4.31 3.34
CA GLY A 128 15.11 5.19 4.43
C GLY A 128 14.41 4.88 5.76
N THR A 129 13.13 4.55 5.72
CA THR A 129 12.33 4.18 6.90
C THR A 129 12.86 2.89 7.53
N ALA A 130 13.16 1.86 6.73
CA ALA A 130 13.72 0.61 7.22
C ALA A 130 15.10 0.80 7.87
N LEU A 131 15.96 1.61 7.26
CA LEU A 131 17.26 1.98 7.85
C LEU A 131 17.09 2.77 9.16
N GLY A 132 16.15 3.70 9.20
CA GLY A 132 15.83 4.51 10.38
C GLY A 132 15.36 3.66 11.55
N LEU A 133 14.48 2.69 11.31
CA LEU A 133 14.02 1.75 12.35
C LEU A 133 15.16 0.87 12.87
N ARG A 134 15.97 0.30 11.97
CA ARG A 134 17.16 -0.49 12.33
C ARG A 134 18.15 0.32 13.19
N SER A 135 18.37 1.58 12.84
CA SER A 135 19.28 2.46 13.61
C SER A 135 18.79 2.74 15.04
N GLN A 136 17.49 2.59 15.29
CA GLN A 136 16.86 2.71 16.61
C GLN A 136 16.81 1.37 17.37
N GLY A 137 17.35 0.28 16.79
CA GLY A 137 17.24 -1.07 17.35
C GLY A 137 15.84 -1.67 17.21
N LEU A 138 15.00 -1.15 16.31
CA LEU A 138 13.67 -1.66 16.00
C LEU A 138 13.77 -2.60 14.81
N ASP A 139 14.19 -3.84 15.07
CA ASP A 139 14.45 -4.84 14.02
C ASP A 139 13.25 -5.74 13.69
N GLU A 140 12.15 -5.64 14.44
CA GLU A 140 10.91 -6.40 14.22
C GLU A 140 9.90 -5.75 13.27
N PRO A 141 9.64 -4.42 13.33
CA PRO A 141 8.69 -3.77 12.44
C PRO A 141 9.01 -3.97 10.96
N ARG A 142 7.98 -4.28 10.17
CA ARG A 142 8.10 -4.35 8.71
C ARG A 142 7.75 -3.01 8.06
N VAL A 143 8.44 -2.69 6.99
CA VAL A 143 8.13 -1.54 6.13
C VAL A 143 7.60 -2.06 4.81
N TRP A 144 6.39 -1.65 4.46
CA TRP A 144 5.69 -2.02 3.24
C TRP A 144 5.59 -0.82 2.31
N ALA A 145 5.98 -1.00 1.05
CA ALA A 145 5.74 -0.05 -0.03
C ALA A 145 4.81 -0.67 -1.07
N LEU A 146 3.70 0.00 -1.39
CA LEU A 146 2.84 -0.39 -2.50
C LEU A 146 3.07 0.56 -3.67
N ILE A 147 3.55 0.03 -4.78
CA ILE A 147 3.89 0.78 -6.00
C ILE A 147 3.09 0.25 -7.19
N GLY A 148 2.85 1.10 -8.19
CA GLY A 148 2.38 0.65 -9.50
C GLY A 148 3.56 0.23 -10.39
N ASP A 149 3.33 -0.67 -11.34
CA ASP A 149 4.32 -1.05 -12.35
C ASP A 149 4.87 0.14 -13.15
N ALA A 150 4.04 1.13 -13.50
CA ALA A 150 4.48 2.35 -14.18
C ALA A 150 5.47 3.18 -13.35
N GLU A 151 5.45 3.09 -12.02
CA GLU A 151 6.47 3.75 -11.19
C GLU A 151 7.84 3.13 -11.35
N LEU A 152 7.94 1.90 -11.88
CA LEU A 152 9.23 1.27 -12.12
C LEU A 152 10.01 1.95 -13.25
N ASP A 153 9.39 2.84 -14.01
CA ASP A 153 10.07 3.69 -15.00
C ASP A 153 10.79 4.89 -14.34
N GLU A 154 10.48 5.21 -13.07
CA GLU A 154 11.12 6.29 -12.33
C GLU A 154 12.50 5.88 -11.79
N GLY A 155 13.52 6.70 -12.08
CA GLY A 155 14.93 6.44 -11.73
C GLY A 155 15.16 6.17 -10.24
N SER A 156 14.41 6.85 -9.37
CA SER A 156 14.49 6.66 -7.92
C SER A 156 14.14 5.22 -7.48
N ASN A 157 13.18 4.57 -8.15
CA ASN A 157 12.88 3.17 -7.90
C ASN A 157 14.00 2.25 -8.38
N HIS A 158 14.73 2.60 -9.43
CA HIS A 158 15.93 1.84 -9.84
C HIS A 158 17.00 1.88 -8.75
N GLU A 159 17.29 3.07 -8.22
CA GLU A 159 18.27 3.26 -7.14
C GLU A 159 17.89 2.49 -5.88
N ALA A 160 16.63 2.60 -5.45
CA ALA A 160 16.13 1.91 -4.27
C ALA A 160 16.20 0.38 -4.40
N ILE A 161 15.81 -0.16 -5.56
CA ILE A 161 15.90 -1.61 -5.84
C ILE A 161 17.35 -2.08 -5.79
N ALA A 162 18.25 -1.37 -6.47
CA ALA A 162 19.67 -1.72 -6.55
C ALA A 162 20.37 -1.66 -5.18
N PHE A 163 19.95 -0.74 -4.30
CA PHE A 163 20.53 -0.59 -2.97
C PHE A 163 20.01 -1.62 -1.95
N ALA A 164 18.70 -1.86 -1.90
CA ALA A 164 18.07 -2.56 -0.79
C ALA A 164 18.52 -4.03 -0.61
N GLY A 165 18.78 -4.73 -1.72
CA GLY A 165 19.23 -6.12 -1.67
C GLY A 165 20.64 -6.27 -1.09
N PRO A 166 21.67 -5.61 -1.65
CA PRO A 166 23.02 -5.59 -1.07
C PRO A 166 23.06 -5.06 0.37
N ALA A 167 22.17 -4.13 0.73
CA ALA A 167 22.04 -3.62 2.09
C ALA A 167 21.34 -4.59 3.08
N GLY A 168 20.87 -5.75 2.61
CA GLY A 168 20.20 -6.75 3.44
C GLY A 168 18.97 -6.18 4.15
N LEU A 169 18.11 -5.44 3.43
CA LEU A 169 16.88 -4.85 4.00
C LEU A 169 15.76 -5.89 4.13
N ASP A 170 15.98 -6.92 4.93
CA ASP A 170 15.07 -8.04 5.16
C ASP A 170 13.69 -7.67 5.75
N ARG A 171 13.56 -6.51 6.38
CA ARG A 171 12.27 -5.97 6.83
C ARG A 171 11.56 -5.09 5.80
N LEU A 172 12.15 -4.85 4.64
CA LEU A 172 11.54 -4.12 3.53
C LEU A 172 10.74 -5.07 2.63
N HIS A 173 9.46 -4.77 2.49
CA HIS A 173 8.51 -5.50 1.66
C HIS A 173 7.94 -4.54 0.62
N THR A 174 7.84 -5.00 -0.62
CA THR A 174 7.29 -4.21 -1.73
C THR A 174 6.18 -5.00 -2.42
N VAL A 175 5.06 -4.36 -2.70
CA VAL A 175 4.05 -4.90 -3.59
C VAL A 175 4.03 -4.06 -4.85
N VAL A 176 4.18 -4.71 -6.01
CA VAL A 176 4.00 -4.09 -7.31
C VAL A 176 2.65 -4.52 -7.86
N VAL A 177 1.73 -3.57 -8.05
CA VAL A 177 0.50 -3.82 -8.81
C VAL A 177 0.83 -3.72 -10.30
N ASP A 178 0.78 -4.86 -10.99
CA ASP A 178 1.11 -5.01 -12.41
C ASP A 178 -0.17 -5.07 -13.24
N ASN A 179 -0.55 -3.94 -13.82
CA ASN A 179 -1.66 -3.80 -14.75
C ASN A 179 -1.19 -3.43 -16.17
N ALA A 180 0.05 -3.80 -16.51
CA ALA A 180 0.68 -3.57 -17.80
C ALA A 180 0.67 -2.09 -18.26
N SER A 181 0.88 -1.15 -17.33
CA SER A 181 1.01 0.28 -17.60
C SER A 181 2.46 0.76 -17.75
N ALA A 182 3.46 -0.04 -17.37
CA ALA A 182 4.87 0.32 -17.54
C ALA A 182 5.23 0.50 -19.03
N ALA A 183 5.90 1.60 -19.37
CA ALA A 183 6.25 1.94 -20.74
C ALA A 183 7.53 1.21 -21.21
N TYR A 184 8.46 0.94 -20.27
CA TYR A 184 9.76 0.36 -20.59
C TYR A 184 9.88 -1.08 -20.10
N ALA A 185 9.03 -1.96 -20.63
CA ALA A 185 9.08 -3.39 -20.34
C ALA A 185 10.49 -3.97 -20.54
N ARG A 186 10.97 -4.71 -19.53
CA ARG A 186 12.30 -5.34 -19.52
C ARG A 186 12.19 -6.84 -19.82
N PRO A 187 13.18 -7.44 -20.50
CA PRO A 187 13.29 -8.89 -20.60
C PRO A 187 13.28 -9.53 -19.20
N GLY A 188 12.55 -10.64 -19.04
CA GLY A 188 12.41 -11.35 -17.77
C GLY A 188 11.30 -10.83 -16.84
N GLY A 189 10.66 -9.70 -17.18
CA GLY A 189 9.55 -9.14 -16.40
C GLY A 189 9.97 -8.47 -15.09
N ILE A 190 8.98 -8.03 -14.32
CA ILE A 190 9.20 -7.24 -13.09
C ILE A 190 9.99 -8.05 -12.05
N ALA A 191 9.61 -9.31 -11.79
CA ALA A 191 10.26 -10.14 -10.77
C ALA A 191 11.77 -10.29 -11.00
N ALA A 192 12.18 -10.58 -12.25
CA ALA A 192 13.59 -10.77 -12.60
C ALA A 192 14.47 -9.53 -12.30
N ARG A 193 13.90 -8.32 -12.42
CA ARG A 193 14.60 -7.06 -12.08
C ARG A 193 14.97 -7.01 -10.59
N PHE A 194 14.06 -7.44 -9.72
CA PHE A 194 14.28 -7.47 -8.28
C PHE A 194 15.22 -8.61 -7.88
N GLU A 195 15.06 -9.80 -8.48
CA GLU A 195 15.95 -10.95 -8.26
C GLU A 195 17.41 -10.62 -8.61
N ALA A 196 17.64 -9.94 -9.74
CA ALA A 196 18.96 -9.49 -10.16
C ALA A 196 19.60 -8.51 -9.15
N ALA A 197 18.79 -7.82 -8.36
CA ALA A 197 19.23 -6.93 -7.29
C ALA A 197 19.27 -7.61 -5.92
N GLY A 198 19.14 -8.94 -5.83
CA GLY A 198 19.25 -9.70 -4.57
C GLY A 198 17.96 -9.84 -3.76
N TRP A 199 16.81 -9.42 -4.29
CA TRP A 199 15.51 -9.52 -3.61
C TRP A 199 14.88 -10.88 -3.77
N SER A 200 14.14 -11.34 -2.76
CA SER A 200 13.17 -12.44 -2.93
C SER A 200 11.98 -11.92 -3.73
N ALA A 201 11.52 -12.66 -4.75
CA ALA A 201 10.44 -12.22 -5.62
C ALA A 201 9.40 -13.32 -5.84
N LEU A 202 8.12 -12.96 -5.78
CA LEU A 202 7.00 -13.81 -6.15
C LEU A 202 6.08 -13.06 -7.10
N THR A 203 5.38 -13.79 -7.98
CA THR A 203 4.32 -13.23 -8.83
C THR A 203 3.06 -14.04 -8.64
N VAL A 204 1.95 -13.37 -8.35
CA VAL A 204 0.66 -13.99 -8.04
C VAL A 204 -0.49 -13.26 -8.74
N ASP A 205 -1.64 -13.90 -8.80
CA ASP A 205 -2.89 -13.24 -9.17
C ASP A 205 -3.26 -12.21 -8.09
N GLY A 206 -3.38 -10.95 -8.48
CA GLY A 206 -3.73 -9.83 -7.61
C GLY A 206 -5.19 -9.81 -7.17
N ARG A 207 -6.03 -10.73 -7.66
CA ARG A 207 -7.43 -10.91 -7.25
C ARG A 207 -7.65 -12.11 -6.33
N ASP A 208 -6.64 -12.97 -6.17
CA ASP A 208 -6.71 -14.13 -5.28
C ASP A 208 -6.16 -13.77 -3.88
N HIS A 209 -7.06 -13.61 -2.91
CA HIS A 209 -6.71 -13.20 -1.55
C HIS A 209 -5.84 -14.22 -0.83
N GLU A 210 -6.01 -15.52 -1.11
CA GLU A 210 -5.19 -16.56 -0.50
C GLU A 210 -3.79 -16.57 -1.12
N ALA A 211 -3.68 -16.43 -2.44
CA ALA A 211 -2.39 -16.32 -3.11
C ALA A 211 -1.62 -15.07 -2.66
N LEU A 212 -2.31 -13.93 -2.52
CA LEU A 212 -1.73 -12.70 -1.97
C LEU A 212 -1.25 -12.90 -0.52
N CYS A 213 -2.09 -13.46 0.36
CA CYS A 213 -1.71 -13.67 1.75
C CYS A 213 -0.53 -14.64 1.87
N ALA A 214 -0.52 -15.72 1.10
CA ALA A 214 0.58 -16.69 1.06
C ALA A 214 1.88 -16.05 0.57
N ALA A 215 1.81 -15.20 -0.47
CA ALA A 215 2.98 -14.49 -0.97
C ALA A 215 3.50 -13.45 0.03
N PHE A 216 2.64 -12.64 0.63
CA PHE A 216 3.02 -11.61 1.61
C PHE A 216 3.64 -12.17 2.89
N THR A 217 3.38 -13.44 3.20
CA THR A 217 3.90 -14.12 4.40
C THR A 217 4.97 -15.15 4.09
N ALA A 218 5.40 -15.26 2.82
CA ALA A 218 6.43 -16.20 2.40
C ALA A 218 7.77 -15.89 3.09
N PRO A 219 8.51 -16.88 3.64
CA PRO A 219 9.81 -16.63 4.23
C PRO A 219 10.87 -16.15 3.21
N HIS A 220 11.64 -15.13 3.58
CA HIS A 220 12.70 -14.55 2.72
C HIS A 220 13.94 -14.12 3.55
N PRO A 221 14.60 -15.06 4.25
CA PRO A 221 15.64 -14.74 5.22
C PRO A 221 16.78 -13.90 4.62
N GLY A 222 17.08 -12.76 5.27
CA GLY A 222 18.20 -11.88 4.91
C GLY A 222 18.03 -11.09 3.62
N ARG A 223 16.86 -11.11 2.98
CA ARG A 223 16.60 -10.42 1.70
C ARG A 223 15.35 -9.55 1.79
N PRO A 224 15.34 -8.36 1.18
CA PRO A 224 14.09 -7.66 0.94
C PRO A 224 13.19 -8.49 0.03
N HIS A 225 11.88 -8.28 0.14
CA HIS A 225 10.88 -9.11 -0.54
C HIS A 225 9.97 -8.28 -1.44
N VAL A 226 9.71 -8.77 -2.64
CA VAL A 226 8.73 -8.19 -3.56
C VAL A 226 7.68 -9.22 -3.97
N VAL A 227 6.42 -8.79 -3.97
CA VAL A 227 5.32 -9.51 -4.58
C VAL A 227 4.79 -8.69 -5.76
N VAL A 228 4.82 -9.28 -6.94
CA VAL A 228 4.19 -8.74 -8.14
C VAL A 228 2.77 -9.28 -8.22
N ALA A 229 1.79 -8.44 -7.93
CA ALA A 229 0.38 -8.74 -8.00
C ALA A 229 -0.14 -8.38 -9.39
N ARG A 230 -0.37 -9.38 -10.23
CA ARG A 230 -0.87 -9.17 -11.60
C ARG A 230 -2.37 -8.98 -11.59
N VAL A 231 -2.83 -7.95 -12.28
CA VAL A 231 -4.24 -7.67 -12.50
C VAL A 231 -4.48 -7.39 -13.99
N GLU A 232 -5.73 -7.16 -14.35
CA GLU A 232 -6.15 -6.89 -15.72
C GLU A 232 -5.47 -5.62 -16.24
N PRO A 233 -5.12 -5.58 -17.55
CA PRO A 233 -4.51 -4.40 -18.14
C PRO A 233 -5.37 -3.15 -17.99
N LYS A 234 -4.74 -1.99 -17.78
CA LYS A 234 -5.45 -0.71 -17.64
C LYS A 234 -6.37 -0.36 -18.82
N SER A 235 -6.06 -0.87 -20.01
CA SER A 235 -6.80 -0.63 -21.26
C SER A 235 -7.70 -1.79 -21.70
N ALA A 236 -7.91 -2.79 -20.84
CA ALA A 236 -8.77 -3.94 -21.12
C ALA A 236 -10.26 -3.61 -20.97
#